data_AF-A0A5X6SWE6-F1
#
_entry.id   AF-A0A5X6SWE6-F1
#
_cell.length_a   1.000
_cell.length_b   1.000
_cell.length_c   1.000
_cell.angle_alpha   90.00
_cell.angle_beta   90.00
_cell.angle_gamma   90.00
#
_symmetry.space_group_name_H-M   'P 1'
#
loop_
_entity.id
_entity.type
_entity.pdbx_description
1 polymer ?
#
loop_
_entity_poly.entity_id
_entity_poly.type
_entity_poly.pdbx_seq_one_letter_code
_entity_poly.pdbx_strand_id
1 'polypeptide(L)' 'RRSIAETAMYRVKQLFGGSLTLRDYDGQVAEAMALVRALNKMTKAGMPESVRIA' A
#
# COMPACT_ATOMS: atom_id res chain seq x y z
N ARG A 1 19.84 -3.92 -3.15
CA ARG A 1 18.93 -2.83 -2.69
C ARG A 1 17.59 -3.04 -3.38
N ARG A 2 16.49 -3.22 -2.64
CA ARG A 2 15.13 -3.32 -3.23
C ARG A 2 14.58 -1.93 -3.56
N SER A 3 13.75 -1.83 -4.59
CA SER A 3 13.09 -0.57 -4.96
C SER A 3 11.92 -0.24 -4.02
N ILE A 4 11.50 1.03 -4.01
CA ILE A 4 10.32 1.48 -3.24
C ILE A 4 9.06 0.78 -3.75
N ALA A 5 8.91 0.65 -5.07
CA ALA A 5 7.79 -0.05 -5.70
C ALA A 5 7.75 -1.52 -5.29
N GLU A 6 8.90 -2.22 -5.30
CA GLU A 6 8.98 -3.61 -4.83
C GLU A 6 8.59 -3.74 -3.36
N THR A 7 9.02 -2.80 -2.52
CA THR A 7 8.69 -2.81 -1.08
C THR A 7 7.19 -2.57 -0.86
N ALA A 8 6.59 -1.64 -1.60
CA ALA A 8 5.15 -1.40 -1.56
C ALA A 8 4.37 -2.64 -2.01
N MET A 9 4.75 -3.25 -3.14
CA MET A 9 4.08 -4.45 -3.66
C MET A 9 4.25 -5.66 -2.75
N TYR A 10 5.40 -5.81 -2.08
CA TYR A 10 5.58 -6.84 -1.07
C TYR A 10 4.57 -6.68 0.07
N ARG A 11 4.40 -5.45 0.60
CA ARG A 11 3.42 -5.17 1.66
C ARG A 11 1.98 -5.38 1.20
N VAL A 12 1.64 -4.97 -0.03
CA VAL A 12 0.31 -5.22 -0.60
C VAL A 12 0.00 -6.72 -0.60
N LYS A 13 0.93 -7.54 -1.11
CA LYS A 13 0.74 -9.00 -1.15
C LYS A 13 0.60 -9.64 0.22
N GLN A 14 1.34 -9.14 1.23
CA GLN A 14 1.31 -9.69 2.59
C GLN A 14 0.03 -9.30 3.35
N LEU A 15 -0.46 -8.08 3.18
CA LEU A 15 -1.57 -7.56 3.99
C LEU A 15 -2.95 -7.72 3.33
N PHE A 16 -3.03 -7.67 2.00
CA PHE A 16 -4.31 -7.66 1.27
C PHE A 16 -4.51 -8.88 0.38
N GLY A 17 -3.60 -9.86 0.44
CA GLY A 17 -3.57 -10.97 -0.49
C GLY A 17 -2.90 -10.57 -1.80
N GLY A 18 -2.18 -11.52 -2.41
CA GLY A 18 -1.33 -11.25 -3.57
C GLY A 18 -2.05 -11.18 -4.91
N SER A 19 -3.37 -11.05 -4.91
CA SER A 19 -4.24 -11.18 -6.09
C SER A 19 -5.26 -10.06 -6.16
N LEU A 20 -5.62 -9.67 -7.38
CA LEU A 20 -6.79 -8.83 -7.66
C LEU A 20 -7.99 -9.74 -7.89
N THR A 21 -9.16 -9.32 -7.41
CA THR A 21 -10.39 -10.10 -7.43
C THR A 21 -11.29 -9.75 -8.60
N LEU A 22 -11.17 -8.53 -9.13
CA LEU A 22 -11.96 -8.07 -10.27
C LEU A 22 -11.42 -8.63 -11.59
N ARG A 23 -12.33 -8.87 -12.53
CA ARG A 23 -12.04 -9.58 -13.80
C ARG A 23 -11.82 -8.63 -14.98
N ASP A 24 -12.40 -7.44 -14.93
CA ASP A 24 -12.18 -6.40 -15.92
C ASP A 24 -10.93 -5.57 -15.57
N TYR A 25 -10.25 -5.08 -16.59
CA TYR A 25 -9.00 -4.35 -16.43
C TYR A 25 -9.17 -3.07 -15.60
N ASP A 26 -10.22 -2.29 -15.89
CA ASP A 26 -10.49 -1.04 -15.18
C ASP A 26 -10.80 -1.30 -13.70
N GLY A 27 -11.54 -2.37 -13.41
CA GLY A 27 -11.78 -2.89 -12.07
C GLY A 27 -10.49 -3.25 -11.36
N GLN A 28 -9.58 -3.97 -12.02
CA GLN A 28 -8.26 -4.29 -11.46
C GLN A 28 -7.43 -3.04 -11.14
N VAL A 29 -7.45 -2.04 -12.02
CA VAL A 29 -6.76 -0.77 -11.80
C VAL A 29 -7.36 -0.04 -10.60
N ALA A 30 -8.69 0.03 -10.49
CA ALA A 30 -9.39 0.64 -9.37
C ALA A 30 -9.11 -0.09 -8.05
N GLU A 31 -9.15 -1.42 -8.05
CA GLU A 31 -8.84 -2.27 -6.89
C GLU A 31 -7.40 -2.03 -6.41
N ALA A 32 -6.42 -2.09 -7.32
CA ALA A 32 -5.02 -1.82 -6.98
C ALA A 32 -4.83 -0.41 -6.39
N MET A 33 -5.47 0.61 -6.95
CA MET A 33 -5.42 1.97 -6.40
C MET A 33 -6.05 2.06 -5.00
N ALA A 34 -7.15 1.35 -4.76
CA ALA A 34 -7.80 1.31 -3.45
C ALA A 34 -6.90 0.65 -2.40
N LEU A 35 -6.28 -0.49 -2.72
CA LEU A 35 -5.34 -1.18 -1.84
C LEU A 35 -4.13 -0.31 -1.47
N VAL A 36 -3.52 0.37 -2.46
CA VAL A 36 -2.41 1.29 -2.21
C VAL A 36 -2.83 2.47 -1.34
N ARG A 37 -4.02 3.04 -1.57
CA ARG A 37 -4.57 4.11 -0.72
C ARG A 37 -4.79 3.64 0.71
N ALA A 38 -5.34 2.44 0.91
CA ALA A 38 -5.53 1.85 2.23
C ALA A 38 -4.18 1.64 2.94
N LEU A 39 -3.19 1.07 2.24
CA LEU A 39 -1.84 0.87 2.77
C LEU A 39 -1.19 2.18 3.23
N ASN A 40 -1.29 3.23 2.42
CA ASN A 40 -0.73 4.54 2.75
C ASN A 40 -1.43 5.17 3.96
N LYS A 41 -2.76 5.03 4.07
CA LYS A 41 -3.51 5.49 5.26
C LYS A 41 -3.07 4.76 6.53
N MET A 42 -2.95 3.43 6.48
CA MET A 42 -2.47 2.63 7.62
C MET A 42 -1.05 3.02 8.01
N THR A 43 -0.16 3.19 7.02
CA THR A 43 1.23 3.60 7.26
C THR A 43 1.26 4.95 7.98
N LYS A 44 0.51 5.94 7.48
CA LYS A 44 0.42 7.26 8.11
C LYS A 44 -0.14 7.20 9.53
N ALA A 45 -1.17 6.38 9.77
CA ALA A 45 -1.77 6.22 11.10
C ALA A 45 -0.81 5.58 12.12
N GLY A 46 0.11 4.72 11.66
CA GLY A 46 1.13 4.09 12.52
C GLY A 46 2.42 4.91 12.68
N MET A 47 2.54 6.08 12.03
CA MET A 47 3.73 6.92 12.16
C MET A 47 3.62 7.80 13.41
N PRO A 48 4.58 7.73 14.35
CA PRO A 48 4.61 8.62 15.50
C PRO A 48 4.91 10.06 15.06
N GLU A 49 4.37 11.04 15.79
CA GLU A 49 4.75 12.45 15.59
C GLU A 49 6.14 12.70 16.15
N SER A 50 7.09 13.04 15.29
CA SER A 50 8.44 13.42 15.71
C SER A 50 8.48 14.91 16.05
N VAL A 51 8.74 15.22 17.30
CA VAL A 51 8.98 16.60 17.76
C VAL A 51 10.48 16.85 17.77
N ARG A 52 10.94 17.90 17.08
CA ARG A 52 12.34 18.31 17.14
C ARG A 52 12.59 19.02 18.46
N ILE A 53 13.50 18.50 19.28
CA ILE A 53 13.94 19.17 20.50
C ILE A 53 15.18 20.00 20.15
N ALA A 54 15.15 21.29 20.54
CA ALA A 54 16.20 22.28 20.33
C ALA A 54 17.35 22.10 21.33
#